data_AF-A0A2Z2PJL4-F1
#
_entry.id   AF-A0A2Z2PJL4-F1
#
_cell.length_a   1.000
_cell.length_b   1.000
_cell.length_c   1.000
_cell.angle_alpha   90.00
_cell.angle_beta   90.00
_cell.angle_gamma   90.00
#
_symmetry.space_group_name_H-M   'P 1'
#
loop_
_entity.id
_entity.type
_entity.pdbx_description
1 polymer ?
#
loop_
_entity_poly.entity_id
_entity_poly.type
_entity_poly.pdbx_seq_one_letter_code
_entity_poly.pdbx_strand_id
1 'polypeptide(L)'
;MEDKETCPVHLHRIETAQNMRRFYILAIQPTLFGGASVIRNWGRIGSGGQTMMQTFDHPDDANTALSCLERTKRRRGYRDAGNTE
;
A
#
# COMPACT_ATOMS: atom_id res chain seq x y z
N MET A 1 -22.32 -10.11 -6.03
CA MET A 1 -21.73 -8.78 -6.27
C MET A 1 -20.31 -8.93 -5.79
N GLU A 2 -19.40 -9.27 -6.70
CA GLU A 2 -18.01 -9.55 -6.34
C GLU A 2 -17.40 -8.32 -5.67
N ASP A 3 -17.21 -8.41 -4.35
CA ASP A 3 -16.15 -7.69 -3.66
C ASP A 3 -14.89 -7.94 -4.48
N LYS A 4 -14.52 -6.96 -5.30
CA LYS A 4 -13.28 -6.99 -6.06
C LYS A 4 -12.20 -6.90 -4.99
N GLU A 5 -11.81 -8.05 -4.47
CA GLU A 5 -10.75 -8.25 -3.49
C GLU A 5 -9.46 -7.76 -4.14
N THR A 6 -9.26 -6.43 -4.12
CA THR A 6 -7.93 -5.88 -4.29
C THR A 6 -7.16 -6.38 -3.08
N CYS A 7 -6.38 -7.44 -3.31
CA CYS A 7 -5.41 -7.90 -2.34
C CYS A 7 -4.52 -6.70 -1.99
N PRO A 8 -4.52 -6.24 -0.73
CA PRO A 8 -3.69 -5.11 -0.33
C PRO A 8 -2.23 -5.48 -0.55
N VAL A 9 -1.47 -4.61 -1.22
CA VAL A 9 -0.04 -4.78 -1.41
C VAL A 9 0.65 -4.46 -0.10
N HIS A 10 1.27 -5.47 0.50
CA HIS A 10 2.02 -5.34 1.73
C HIS A 10 3.51 -5.27 1.41
N LEU A 11 4.15 -4.18 1.79
CA LEU A 11 5.58 -3.98 1.59
C LEU A 11 6.28 -3.79 2.93
N HIS A 12 7.35 -4.57 3.17
CA HIS A 12 8.20 -4.46 4.35
C HIS A 12 9.59 -3.94 3.98
N ARG A 13 10.13 -3.09 4.85
CA ARG A 13 11.54 -2.70 4.85
C ARG A 13 12.12 -3.07 6.20
N ILE A 14 12.96 -4.11 6.20
CA ILE A 14 13.64 -4.62 7.38
C ILE A 14 15.14 -4.51 7.12
N GLU A 15 15.78 -3.54 7.76
CA GLU A 15 17.23 -3.41 7.79
C GLU A 15 17.72 -3.62 9.21
N THR A 16 18.30 -4.80 9.45
CA THR A 16 18.85 -5.20 10.75
C THR A 16 20.02 -4.32 11.18
N ALA A 17 20.87 -3.93 10.23
CA ALA A 17 22.03 -3.06 10.47
C ALA A 17 21.65 -1.67 11.01
N GLN A 18 20.44 -1.17 10.71
CA GLN A 18 19.98 0.16 11.14
C GLN A 18 18.82 0.09 12.15
N ASN A 19 18.50 -1.08 12.71
CA ASN A 19 17.32 -1.32 13.55
C ASN A 19 16.02 -0.71 12.94
N MET A 20 15.90 -0.80 11.61
CA MET A 20 14.83 -0.16 10.86
C MET A 20 13.85 -1.23 10.37
N ARG A 21 12.69 -1.29 11.02
CA ARG A 21 11.61 -2.22 10.68
C ARG A 21 10.35 -1.44 10.39
N ARG A 22 10.08 -1.17 9.11
CA ARG A 22 8.90 -0.40 8.67
C ARG A 22 8.04 -1.23 7.74
N PHE A 23 6.73 -1.01 7.82
CA PHE A 23 5.78 -1.56 6.87
C PHE A 23 5.16 -0.44 6.04
N TYR A 24 4.65 -0.80 4.88
CA TYR A 24 3.92 0.05 3.96
C TYR A 24 2.86 -0.79 3.26
N ILE A 25 1.60 -0.50 3.51
CA ILE A 25 0.42 -1.19 2.99
C ILE A 25 -0.26 -0.26 2.00
N LEU A 26 -0.61 -0.78 0.84
CA LEU A 26 -1.33 -0.10 -0.22
C LEU A 26 -2.58 -0.90 -0.57
N ALA A 27 -3.76 -0.28 -0.48
CA ALA A 27 -5.01 -0.90 -0.89
C ALA A 27 -5.79 0.05 -1.79
N ILE A 28 -6.56 -0.48 -2.74
CA ILE A 28 -7.54 0.28 -3.52
C ILE A 28 -8.91 -0.17 -3.04
N GLN A 29 -9.76 0.81 -2.72
CA GLN A 29 -11.16 0.59 -2.43
C GLN A 29 -12.01 1.31 -3.48
N PRO A 30 -12.98 0.65 -4.11
CA PRO A 30 -13.93 1.32 -4.98
C PRO A 30 -14.79 2.30 -4.15
N THR A 31 -15.13 3.45 -4.73
CA THR A 31 -16.04 4.41 -4.08
C THR A 31 -17.46 4.25 -4.62
N LEU A 32 -18.45 4.69 -3.84
CA LEU A 32 -19.88 4.66 -4.23
C LEU A 32 -20.20 5.55 -5.45
N PHE A 33 -19.27 6.43 -5.83
CA PHE A 33 -19.43 7.39 -6.92
C PHE A 33 -18.77 6.93 -8.23
N GLY A 34 -18.35 5.66 -8.33
CA GLY A 34 -17.68 5.11 -9.51
C GLY A 34 -16.19 5.46 -9.62
N GLY A 35 -15.64 6.15 -8.62
CA GLY A 35 -14.21 6.40 -8.47
C GLY A 35 -13.50 5.30 -7.67
N ALA A 36 -12.28 5.59 -7.27
CA ALA A 36 -11.48 4.69 -6.45
C ALA A 36 -10.64 5.45 -5.43
N SER A 37 -10.51 4.90 -4.23
CA SER A 37 -9.70 5.44 -3.15
C SER A 37 -8.49 4.56 -2.89
N VAL A 38 -7.30 5.15 -2.94
CA VAL A 38 -6.06 4.50 -2.53
C VAL A 38 -5.86 4.73 -1.03
N ILE A 39 -5.90 3.65 -0.26
CA ILE A 39 -5.54 3.64 1.16
C ILE A 39 -4.07 3.29 1.29
N ARG A 40 -3.37 4.07 2.09
CA ARG A 40 -1.95 3.93 2.40
C ARG A 40 -1.82 3.80 3.90
N ASN A 41 -1.23 2.73 4.40
CA ASN A 41 -0.93 2.59 5.82
C ASN A 41 0.57 2.33 6.00
N TRP A 42 1.24 3.08 6.86
CA TRP A 42 2.69 2.96 7.05
C TRP A 42 3.08 3.18 8.49
N GLY A 43 4.17 2.54 8.90
CA GLY A 43 4.59 2.65 10.28
C GLY A 43 5.78 1.77 10.60
N ARG A 44 6.15 1.73 11.88
CA ARG A 44 7.09 0.75 12.41
C ARG A 44 6.34 -0.55 12.65
N ILE A 45 6.94 -1.69 12.30
CA ILE A 45 6.34 -3.01 12.55
C ILE A 45 6.18 -3.19 14.07
N GLY A 46 4.95 -3.50 14.51
CA GLY A 46 4.58 -3.58 15.94
C GLY A 46 4.05 -2.29 16.55
N SER A 47 3.72 -1.26 15.76
CA SER A 47 3.09 -0.02 16.23
C SER A 47 1.91 0.37 15.33
N GLY A 48 0.98 1.17 15.84
CA GLY A 48 -0.28 1.53 15.15
C GLY A 48 -0.13 2.29 13.81
N GLY A 49 1.07 2.79 13.49
CA GLY A 49 1.36 3.43 12.21
C GLY A 49 0.51 4.69 11.95
N GLN A 50 0.44 5.06 10.68
CA GLN A 50 -0.37 6.15 10.15
C GLN A 50 -1.11 5.66 8.92
N THR A 51 -2.35 6.12 8.75
CA THR A 51 -3.17 5.81 7.58
C THR A 51 -3.53 7.09 6.85
N MET A 52 -3.48 7.04 5.52
CA MET A 52 -3.95 8.11 4.64
C MET A 52 -4.78 7.50 3.53
N MET A 53 -5.93 8.10 3.28
CA MET A 53 -6.78 7.78 2.14
C MET A 53 -6.65 8.89 1.11
N GLN A 54 -6.51 8.52 -0.16
CA GLN A 54 -6.56 9.45 -1.27
C GLN A 54 -7.63 8.99 -2.26
N THR A 55 -8.66 9.81 -2.44
CA THR A 55 -9.77 9.55 -3.37
C THR A 55 -9.42 10.06 -4.75
N PHE A 56 -9.81 9.30 -5.77
CA PHE A 56 -9.71 9.64 -7.18
C PHE A 56 -11.07 9.46 -7.84
N ASP A 57 -11.42 10.40 -8.73
CA ASP A 57 -12.65 10.32 -9.53
C ASP A 57 -12.62 9.17 -10.55
N HIS A 58 -11.43 8.82 -11.04
CA HIS A 58 -11.24 7.73 -12.00
C HIS A 58 -10.47 6.56 -11.37
N PRO A 59 -10.92 5.31 -11.58
CA PRO A 59 -10.21 4.13 -11.09
C PRO A 59 -8.83 3.95 -11.75
N ASP A 60 -8.64 4.47 -12.97
CA ASP A 60 -7.37 4.39 -13.69
C ASP A 60 -6.28 5.24 -13.02
N ASP A 61 -6.64 6.45 -12.55
CA ASP A 61 -5.76 7.31 -11.75
C ASP A 61 -5.34 6.65 -10.44
N ALA A 62 -6.27 5.99 -9.75
CA ALA A 62 -5.96 5.26 -8.52
C ALA A 62 -4.97 4.10 -8.75
N ASN A 63 -5.15 3.34 -9.84
CA ASN A 63 -4.25 2.26 -10.23
C ASN A 63 -2.86 2.78 -10.61
N THR A 64 -2.81 3.89 -11.36
CA THR A 64 -1.56 4.56 -11.73
C THR A 64 -0.83 5.09 -10.50
N ALA A 65 -1.54 5.73 -9.58
CA ALA A 65 -0.99 6.23 -8.32
C ALA A 65 -0.44 5.09 -7.45
N LEU A 66 -1.18 3.98 -7.32
CA LEU A 66 -0.72 2.80 -6.59
C LEU A 66 0.57 2.24 -7.21
N SER A 67 0.59 2.04 -8.53
CA SER A 67 1.75 1.50 -9.25
C SER A 67 2.98 2.39 -9.11
N CYS A 68 2.79 3.72 -9.19
CA CYS A 68 3.87 4.69 -8.99
C CYS A 68 4.41 4.66 -7.55
N LEU A 69 3.53 4.58 -6.55
CA LEU A 69 3.93 4.46 -5.14
C LEU A 69 4.70 3.17 -4.90
N GLU A 70 4.18 2.05 -5.39
CA GLU A 70 4.79 0.75 -5.24
C GLU A 70 6.21 0.76 -5.80
N ARG A 71 6.40 1.18 -7.05
CA ARG A 71 7.72 1.31 -7.68
C ARG A 71 8.66 2.23 -6.90
N THR A 72 8.14 3.37 -6.44
CA THR A 72 8.92 4.32 -5.63
C THR A 72 9.37 3.71 -4.30
N LYS A 73 8.50 2.95 -3.62
CA LYS A 73 8.85 2.29 -2.36
C LYS A 73 9.78 1.10 -2.59
N ARG A 74 9.59 0.32 -3.65
CA ARG A 74 10.51 -0.76 -4.05
C ARG A 74 11.92 -0.22 -4.28
N ARG A 75 12.07 0.91 -4.97
CA ARG A 75 13.36 1.62 -5.14
C ARG A 75 13.98 2.09 -3.82
N ARG A 76 13.16 2.38 -2.80
CA ARG A 76 13.63 2.74 -1.44
C ARG A 76 13.97 1.54 -0.56
N GLY A 77 13.98 0.32 -1.10
CA GLY A 77 14.33 -0.91 -0.39
C GLY A 77 13.15 -1.60 0.31
N TYR A 78 11.91 -1.21 0.03
CA TYR A 78 10.75 -1.98 0.46
C TYR A 78 10.59 -3.21 -0.44
N ARG A 79 10.26 -4.35 0.16
CA ARG A 79 10.03 -5.64 -0.54
C ARG A 79 8.64 -6.14 -0.22
N ASP A 80 8.09 -6.98 -1.09
CA ASP A 80 6.81 -7.63 -0.84
C ASP A 80 6.87 -8.45 0.46
N ALA A 81 5.84 -8.32 1.29
CA ALA A 81 5.74 -8.96 2.58
C ALA A 81 5.23 -10.41 2.51
N GLY A 82 4.82 -10.88 1.33
CA GLY A 82 4.20 -12.18 1.10
C GLY A 82 4.82 -12.95 -0.06
N ASN A 83 5.96 -13.59 0.20
CA ASN A 83 6.16 -14.99 -0.17
C ASN A 83 7.28 -15.59 0.71
N THR A 84 6.99 -15.77 1.99
CA THR A 84 7.73 -16.73 2.82
C THR A 84 6.65 -17.51 3.54
N GLU A 85 6.10 -18.47 2.80
CA GLU A 85 5.47 -19.67 3.37
C GLU A 85 6.51 -20.48 4.15
#